data_AF-A0A9P7J8S6-F1
#
_entry.id   AF-A0A9P7J8S6-F1
#
_cell.length_a   1.000
_cell.length_b   1.000
_cell.length_c   1.000
_cell.angle_alpha   90.00
_cell.angle_beta   90.00
_cell.angle_gamma   90.00
#
_symmetry.space_group_name_H-M   'P 1'
#
loop_
_entity.id
_entity.type
_entity.pdbx_description
1 polymer ?
#
loop_
_entity_poly.entity_id
_entity_poly.type
_entity_poly.pdbx_seq_one_letter_code
_entity_poly.pdbx_strand_id
1 'polypeptide(L)'
;LIWLHGMAGVGKSAVVFTMAERMRSLKVTNHMKIKKWLAGTFFFSCKHTEHCMTGYFFVTLAYQLGCNFPSIWEDLNRAIHKNPALLDPNKSLCDQMEGLFLRPLQKL
;
A
#
# COMPACT_ATOMS: atom_id res chain seq x y z
N LEU A 1 12.00 -1.07 -10.07
CA LEU A 1 12.51 -0.04 -9.13
C LEU A 1 12.72 1.25 -9.91
N ILE A 2 12.24 2.40 -9.42
CA ILE A 2 12.52 3.72 -10.02
C ILE A 2 13.27 4.54 -8.96
N TRP A 3 14.40 5.14 -9.34
CA TRP A 3 15.22 5.94 -8.43
C TRP A 3 15.27 7.39 -8.91
N LEU A 4 14.68 8.32 -8.14
CA LEU A 4 14.70 9.75 -8.44
C LEU A 4 15.83 10.42 -7.66
N HIS A 5 16.87 10.89 -8.35
CA HIS A 5 18.03 11.54 -7.75
C HIS A 5 18.08 13.04 -8.05
N GLY A 6 18.80 13.81 -7.23
CA GLY A 6 18.93 15.26 -7.35
C GLY A 6 19.29 15.91 -6.01
N MET A 7 19.63 17.19 -6.02
CA MET A 7 20.00 17.93 -4.81
C MET A 7 18.90 17.90 -3.72
N ALA A 8 19.28 18.08 -2.46
CA ALA A 8 18.31 18.27 -1.39
C ALA A 8 17.45 19.52 -1.69
N GLY A 9 16.15 19.47 -1.35
CA GLY A 9 15.25 20.61 -1.54
C GLY A 9 14.63 20.78 -2.94
N VAL A 10 15.09 20.07 -3.99
CA VAL A 10 14.54 20.19 -5.36
C VAL A 10 13.13 19.58 -5.55
N GLY A 11 12.46 19.20 -4.46
CA GLY A 11 11.08 18.71 -4.52
C GLY A 11 10.90 17.26 -4.97
N LYS A 12 11.92 16.39 -4.88
CA LYS A 12 11.80 14.96 -5.27
C LYS A 12 10.60 14.26 -4.64
N SER A 13 10.43 14.42 -3.32
CA SER A 13 9.28 13.84 -2.61
C SER A 13 7.95 14.46 -3.07
N ALA A 14 7.94 15.75 -3.40
CA ALA A 14 6.76 16.43 -3.93
C ALA A 14 6.37 15.86 -5.31
N VAL A 15 7.33 15.58 -6.20
CA VAL A 15 7.06 14.95 -7.50
C VAL A 15 6.43 13.56 -7.33
N VAL A 16 6.99 12.72 -6.46
CA VAL A 16 6.44 11.37 -6.21
C VAL A 16 5.04 11.46 -5.57
N PHE A 17 4.84 12.41 -4.65
CA PHE A 17 3.54 12.68 -4.03
C PHE A 17 2.49 13.09 -5.06
N THR A 18 2.77 14.10 -5.88
CA THR A 18 1.89 14.54 -6.96
C THR A 18 1.58 13.43 -7.96
N MET A 19 2.57 12.57 -8.26
CA MET A 19 2.34 11.42 -9.14
C MET A 19 1.39 10.40 -8.51
N ALA A 20 1.54 10.09 -7.21
CA ALA A 20 0.62 9.21 -6.50
C ALA A 20 -0.81 9.78 -6.45
N GLU A 21 -0.97 11.08 -6.23
CA GLU A 21 -2.27 11.76 -6.28
C GLU A 21 -2.91 11.67 -7.67
N ARG A 22 -2.15 11.94 -8.74
CA ARG A 22 -2.64 11.82 -10.12
C ARG A 22 -3.06 10.38 -10.44
N MET A 23 -2.27 9.38 -10.04
CA MET A 23 -2.62 7.98 -10.26
C MET A 23 -3.88 7.57 -9.49
N ARG A 24 -4.10 8.13 -8.29
CA ARG A 24 -5.34 7.94 -7.54
C ARG A 24 -6.55 8.56 -8.24
N SER A 25 -6.41 9.75 -8.86
CA SER A 25 -7.51 10.44 -9.55
C SER A 25 -7.86 9.86 -10.92
N LEU A 26 -6.89 9.22 -11.60
CA LEU A 26 -7.08 8.56 -12.91
C LEU A 26 -7.98 7.31 -12.88
N LYS A 27 -8.51 6.92 -11.71
CA LYS A 27 -9.50 5.85 -11.52
C LYS A 27 -10.77 5.96 -12.38
N VAL A 28 -11.05 7.11 -13.00
CA VAL A 28 -12.39 7.47 -13.52
C VAL A 28 -12.48 7.61 -15.05
N THR A 29 -11.39 7.58 -15.82
CA THR A 29 -11.49 7.88 -17.26
C THR A 29 -11.69 6.63 -18.15
N ASN A 30 -12.96 6.36 -18.46
CA ASN A 30 -13.41 5.46 -19.51
C ASN A 30 -12.97 5.95 -20.90
N HIS A 31 -11.80 5.50 -21.40
CA HIS A 31 -11.58 5.38 -22.85
C HIS A 31 -10.40 4.48 -23.24
N MET A 32 -9.53 4.10 -22.30
CA MET A 32 -8.39 3.21 -22.58
C MET A 32 -8.54 1.91 -21.79
N LYS A 33 -8.52 0.78 -22.51
CA LYS A 33 -8.65 -0.61 -22.02
C LYS A 33 -7.57 -1.07 -21.02
N ILE A 34 -6.81 -0.16 -20.41
CA ILE A 34 -5.83 -0.49 -19.38
C ILE A 34 -6.33 0.08 -18.06
N LYS A 35 -7.08 -0.73 -17.31
CA LYS A 35 -7.43 -0.48 -15.91
C LYS A 35 -6.14 -0.53 -15.06
N LYS A 36 -5.32 0.52 -15.08
CA LYS A 36 -4.21 0.66 -14.11
C LYS A 36 -4.75 1.23 -12.81
N TRP A 37 -4.98 0.37 -11.83
CA TRP A 37 -5.50 0.75 -10.52
C TRP A 37 -4.31 0.82 -9.57
N LEU A 38 -4.07 2.00 -9.01
CA LEU A 38 -3.13 2.15 -7.91
C LEU A 38 -3.69 1.37 -6.72
N ALA A 39 -3.07 0.23 -6.40
CA ALA A 39 -3.53 -0.65 -5.33
C ALA A 39 -3.39 -0.01 -3.94
N GLY A 40 -2.34 0.79 -3.76
CA GLY A 40 -2.07 1.52 -2.53
C GLY A 40 -0.80 2.37 -2.67
N THR A 41 -0.62 3.28 -1.72
CA THR A 41 0.56 4.13 -1.59
C THR A 41 0.93 4.25 -0.12
N PHE A 42 2.23 4.17 0.15
CA PHE A 42 2.80 4.44 1.45
C PHE A 42 4.06 5.28 1.29
N PHE A 43 4.25 6.28 2.15
CA PHE A 43 5.41 7.16 2.14
C PHE A 43 6.21 6.99 3.43
N PHE A 44 7.47 6.61 3.31
CA PHE A 44 8.41 6.63 4.43
C PHE A 44 8.97 8.04 4.61
N SER A 45 8.95 8.55 5.85
CA SER A 45 9.52 9.85 6.19
C SER A 45 10.78 9.67 7.04
N CYS A 46 11.93 10.13 6.54
CA CYS A 46 13.18 10.11 7.31
C CYS A 46 13.16 11.04 8.54
N LYS A 47 12.18 11.96 8.63
CA LYS A 47 12.04 12.88 9.77
C LYS A 47 11.21 12.30 10.92
N HIS A 48 10.42 11.27 10.64
CA HIS A 48 9.53 10.62 11.61
C HIS A 48 9.79 9.11 11.56
N THR A 49 11.02 8.72 11.91
CA THR A 49 11.47 7.31 11.94
C THR A 49 11.10 6.60 13.24
N GLU A 50 10.13 7.12 14.00
CA GLU A 50 9.66 6.45 15.21
C GLU A 50 9.28 5.00 14.87
N HIS A 51 9.83 4.08 15.66
CA HIS A 51 10.06 2.66 15.39
C HIS A 51 8.85 1.85 14.86
N CYS A 52 7.63 2.41 14.85
CA CYS A 52 6.41 1.74 14.43
C CYS A 52 5.98 2.03 12.98
N MET A 53 6.56 3.02 12.27
CA MET A 53 6.06 3.38 10.94
C MET A 53 6.14 2.20 9.94
N THR A 54 7.21 1.41 10.01
CA THR A 54 7.38 0.21 9.17
C THR A 54 6.37 -0.88 9.50
N GLY A 55 6.01 -1.05 10.77
CA GLY A 55 5.01 -2.03 11.22
C GLY A 55 3.60 -1.78 10.64
N TYR A 56 3.32 -0.55 10.21
CA TYR A 56 2.07 -0.19 9.56
C TYR A 56 2.11 -0.30 8.03
N PHE A 57 3.27 -0.60 7.43
CA PHE A 57 3.44 -0.60 5.97
C PHE A 57 2.46 -1.56 5.28
N PHE A 58 2.51 -2.85 5.64
CA PHE A 58 1.63 -3.85 5.02
C PHE A 58 0.17 -3.66 5.43
N VAL A 59 -0.09 -3.32 6.69
CA VAL A 59 -1.46 -3.07 7.18
C VAL A 59 -2.12 -1.93 6.40
N THR A 60 -1.41 -0.82 6.20
CA THR A 60 -1.93 0.35 5.45
C THR A 60 -2.20 0.00 4.00
N LEU A 61 -1.26 -0.68 3.34
CA LEU A 61 -1.44 -1.08 1.96
C LEU A 61 -2.57 -2.11 1.81
N ALA A 62 -2.75 -3.03 2.76
CA ALA A 62 -3.81 -4.03 2.73
C ALA A 62 -5.19 -3.38 2.85
N TYR A 63 -5.33 -2.40 3.74
CA TYR A 63 -6.55 -1.61 3.84
C TYR A 63 -6.88 -0.89 2.53
N GLN A 64 -5.90 -0.19 1.94
CA GLN A 64 -6.08 0.52 0.67
C GLN A 64 -6.43 -0.45 -0.47
N LEU A 65 -5.76 -1.60 -0.53
CA LEU A 65 -6.03 -2.66 -1.49
C LEU A 65 -7.48 -3.13 -1.38
N GLY A 66 -7.94 -3.41 -0.17
CA GLY A 66 -9.32 -3.80 0.12
C GLY A 66 -10.37 -2.76 -0.30
N CYS A 67 -10.12 -1.48 -0.03
CA CYS A 67 -10.98 -0.39 -0.49
C CYS A 67 -10.99 -0.26 -2.03
N ASN A 68 -9.90 -0.64 -2.69
CA ASN A 68 -9.75 -0.52 -4.13
C ASN A 68 -10.30 -1.73 -4.90
N PHE A 69 -10.28 -2.91 -4.28
CA PHE A 69 -10.71 -4.17 -4.88
C PHE A 69 -11.63 -4.90 -3.89
N PRO A 70 -12.96 -4.66 -3.97
CA PRO A 70 -13.92 -5.27 -3.06
C PRO A 70 -13.86 -6.81 -3.04
N SER A 71 -13.43 -7.45 -4.13
CA SER A 71 -13.23 -8.90 -4.20
C SER A 71 -12.20 -9.45 -3.21
N ILE A 72 -11.24 -8.62 -2.78
CA ILE A 72 -10.16 -9.00 -1.85
C ILE A 72 -10.58 -8.77 -0.38
N TRP A 73 -11.61 -7.92 -0.15
CA TRP A 73 -12.02 -7.51 1.19
C TRP A 73 -12.40 -8.69 2.08
N GLU A 74 -13.16 -9.64 1.53
CA GLU A 74 -13.58 -10.83 2.27
C GLU A 74 -12.41 -11.72 2.71
N ASP A 75 -11.40 -11.87 1.86
CA ASP A 75 -10.22 -12.66 2.20
C ASP A 75 -9.31 -11.96 3.20
N LEU A 76 -9.19 -10.63 3.11
CA LEU A 76 -8.51 -9.82 4.14
C LEU A 76 -9.21 -9.95 5.49
N ASN A 77 -10.54 -9.79 5.52
CA ASN A 77 -11.31 -9.93 6.76
C ASN A 77 -11.15 -11.32 7.37
N ARG A 78 -11.18 -12.37 6.55
CA ARG A 78 -10.98 -13.75 7.00
C ARG A 78 -9.58 -13.95 7.58
N ALA A 79 -8.55 -13.41 6.93
CA ALA A 79 -7.16 -13.50 7.39
C ALA A 79 -6.99 -12.79 8.74
N ILE A 80 -7.54 -11.59 8.88
CA ILE A 80 -7.51 -10.78 10.11
C ILE A 80 -8.30 -11.46 11.23
N HIS A 81 -9.50 -11.97 10.96
CA HIS A 81 -10.30 -12.70 11.96
C HIS A 81 -9.58 -13.97 12.45
N LYS A 82 -8.92 -14.70 11.54
CA LYS A 82 -8.17 -15.91 11.90
C LYS A 82 -6.90 -15.58 12.70
N ASN A 83 -6.26 -14.45 12.43
CA ASN A 83 -5.05 -14.02 13.11
C ASN A 83 -5.00 -12.49 13.30
N PRO A 84 -5.60 -11.95 14.36
CA PRO A 84 -5.62 -10.51 14.62
C PRO A 84 -4.23 -9.89 14.82
N ALA A 85 -3.23 -10.70 15.20
CA ALA A 85 -1.85 -10.26 15.37
C ALA A 85 -1.21 -9.76 14.06
N LEU A 86 -1.83 -10.01 12.89
CA LEU A 86 -1.41 -9.41 11.62
C LEU A 86 -1.54 -7.88 11.60
N LEU A 87 -2.37 -7.30 12.47
CA LEU A 87 -2.52 -5.85 12.62
C LEU A 87 -1.56 -5.23 13.64
N ASP A 88 -0.83 -6.05 14.41
CA ASP A 88 0.13 -5.57 15.39
C ASP A 88 1.36 -4.99 14.66
N PRO A 89 1.74 -3.73 14.91
CA PRO A 89 2.92 -3.12 14.31
C PRO A 89 4.24 -3.81 14.70
N ASN A 90 4.26 -4.58 15.79
CA ASN A 90 5.42 -5.35 16.22
C ASN A 90 5.49 -6.74 15.57
N LYS A 91 4.46 -7.13 14.81
CA LYS A 91 4.47 -8.39 14.07
C LYS A 91 5.51 -8.35 12.97
N SER A 92 6.12 -9.51 12.69
CA SER A 92 7.06 -9.67 11.58
C SER A 92 6.44 -9.17 10.27
N LEU A 93 7.19 -8.35 9.55
CA LEU A 93 6.82 -7.86 8.22
C LEU A 93 6.55 -9.00 7.24
N CYS A 94 7.29 -10.12 7.35
CA CYS A 94 7.06 -11.30 6.53
C CYS A 94 5.69 -11.93 6.84
N ASP A 95 5.32 -12.01 8.12
CA ASP A 95 4.01 -12.56 8.52
C ASP A 95 2.87 -11.65 8.05
N GLN A 96 3.03 -10.32 8.16
CA GLN A 96 2.06 -9.35 7.64
C GLN A 96 1.93 -9.45 6.11
N MET A 97 3.04 -9.55 5.38
CA MET A 97 3.05 -9.71 3.93
C MET A 97 2.36 -11.01 3.49
N GLU A 98 2.71 -12.12 4.13
CA GLU A 98 2.14 -13.44 3.84
C GLU A 98 0.62 -13.46 4.09
N GLY A 99 0.20 -12.97 5.27
CA GLY A 99 -1.19 -13.00 5.70
C GLY A 99 -2.10 -12.00 4.97
N LEU A 100 -1.60 -10.79 4.66
CA LEU A 100 -2.39 -9.70 4.11
C LEU A 100 -2.24 -9.52 2.59
N PHE A 101 -1.18 -10.06 1.96
CA PHE A 101 -0.96 -9.92 0.52
C PHE A 101 -0.90 -11.27 -0.19
N LEU A 102 0.05 -12.13 0.15
CA LEU A 102 0.30 -13.33 -0.66
C LEU A 102 -0.92 -14.25 -0.67
N ARG A 103 -1.51 -14.54 0.49
CA ARG A 103 -2.69 -15.42 0.56
C ARG A 103 -3.96 -14.80 -0.06
N PRO A 104 -4.31 -13.52 0.21
CA PRO A 104 -5.48 -12.92 -0.43
C PRO A 104 -5.32 -12.76 -1.95
N LEU A 105 -4.12 -12.42 -2.45
CA LEU A 105 -3.88 -12.20 -3.88
C LEU A 105 -3.76 -13.48 -4.70
N GLN A 106 -3.50 -14.64 -4.10
CA GLN A 106 -3.49 -15.93 -4.80
C GLN A 106 -4.87 -16.32 -5.39
N LYS A 107 -5.94 -15.69 -4.92
CA LYS A 107 -7.31 -15.98 -5.35
C LYS A 107 -7.86 -15.01 -6.41
N LEU A 108 -7.01 -14.08 -6.86
CA LEU A 108 -7.36 -12.98 -7.76
C LEU A 108 -7.30 -13.39 -9.24
#